data_AF-A0A3C1B718-F1
#
_entry.id   AF-A0A3C1B718-F1
#
_cell.length_a   1.000
_cell.length_b   1.000
_cell.length_c   1.000
_cell.angle_alpha   90.00
_cell.angle_beta   90.00
_cell.angle_gamma   90.00
#
_symmetry.space_group_name_H-M   'P 1'
#
loop_
_entity.id
_entity.type
_entity.pdbx_description
1 polymer ?
#
loop_
_entity_poly.entity_id
_entity_poly.type
_entity_poly.pdbx_seq_one_letter_code
_entity_poly.pdbx_strand_id
1 'polypeptide(L)'
;MTKPIDLYYWPTPNGWKISIALEEMGLPYKVHLIDINAGAQFEAAFLKLSPNGRIPAIFDPDGPDRATMSLFESGAILQYLARKTGLFYGETERQRIAVDQWLMWQMGGVGPMAGQAHHFLRYAPAMDPPQILPYAQNRYRAETKRLYTLLDKQLAE
;
A
#
# COMPACT_ATOMS: atom_id res chain seq x y z
N MET A 1 -20.72 -19.53 -1.38
CA MET A 1 -20.48 -18.08 -1.37
C MET A 1 -19.12 -17.85 -0.76
N THR A 2 -18.27 -17.04 -1.40
CA THR A 2 -16.97 -16.62 -0.87
C THR A 2 -17.17 -15.91 0.47
N LYS A 3 -16.41 -16.31 1.49
CA LYS A 3 -16.45 -15.66 2.81
C LYS A 3 -15.80 -14.27 2.71
N PRO A 4 -16.25 -13.27 3.49
CA PRO A 4 -15.66 -11.94 3.45
C PRO A 4 -14.19 -11.93 3.87
N ILE A 5 -13.36 -11.15 3.18
CA ILE A 5 -11.97 -10.87 3.56
C ILE A 5 -11.96 -9.86 4.72
N ASP A 6 -11.16 -10.10 5.75
CA ASP A 6 -10.94 -9.10 6.80
C ASP A 6 -9.82 -8.15 6.37
N LEU A 7 -10.13 -6.87 6.20
CA LEU A 7 -9.18 -5.80 5.86
C LEU A 7 -8.86 -4.98 7.12
N TYR A 8 -7.59 -5.01 7.54
CA TYR A 8 -7.06 -4.18 8.62
C TYR A 8 -6.51 -2.87 8.03
N TYR A 9 -7.15 -1.76 8.37
CA TYR A 9 -7.09 -0.52 7.59
C TYR A 9 -6.93 0.74 8.44
N TRP A 10 -6.32 1.74 7.81
CA TRP A 10 -6.36 3.14 8.23
C TRP A 10 -6.36 4.03 6.96
N PRO A 11 -7.06 5.18 6.94
CA PRO A 11 -7.18 6.04 5.75
C PRO A 11 -5.85 6.72 5.40
N THR A 12 -5.01 5.96 4.69
CA THR A 12 -3.68 6.36 4.23
C THR A 12 -3.47 5.89 2.78
N PRO A 13 -2.48 6.45 2.05
CA PRO A 13 -2.17 6.03 0.69
C PRO A 13 -2.00 4.53 0.51
N ASN A 14 -1.39 3.83 1.47
CA ASN A 14 -1.22 2.39 1.39
C ASN A 14 -2.52 1.63 1.71
N GLY A 15 -3.32 2.12 2.67
CA GLY A 15 -4.62 1.54 3.01
C GLY A 15 -5.61 1.62 1.84
N TRP A 16 -5.70 2.79 1.18
CA TRP A 16 -6.64 3.00 0.07
C TRP A 16 -6.43 2.06 -1.10
N LYS A 17 -5.18 1.66 -1.39
CA LYS A 17 -4.89 0.68 -2.46
C LYS A 17 -5.75 -0.59 -2.32
N ILE A 18 -5.89 -1.09 -1.09
CA ILE A 18 -6.53 -2.38 -0.85
C ILE A 18 -8.05 -2.24 -0.79
N SER A 19 -8.56 -1.16 -0.18
CA SER A 19 -10.00 -0.90 -0.23
C SER A 19 -10.47 -0.67 -1.66
N ILE A 20 -9.72 0.10 -2.46
CA ILE A 20 -10.05 0.31 -3.89
C ILE A 20 -10.04 -1.03 -4.64
N ALA A 21 -8.99 -1.85 -4.47
CA ALA A 21 -8.92 -3.13 -5.16
C ALA A 21 -10.06 -4.09 -4.77
N LEU A 22 -10.45 -4.14 -3.50
CA LEU A 22 -11.56 -4.98 -3.05
C LEU A 22 -12.90 -4.55 -3.65
N GLU A 23 -13.15 -3.23 -3.73
CA GLU A 23 -14.34 -2.68 -4.38
C GLU A 23 -14.35 -2.97 -5.89
N GLU A 24 -13.26 -2.65 -6.60
CA GLU A 24 -13.14 -2.85 -8.06
C GLU A 24 -13.23 -4.32 -8.47
N MET A 25 -12.78 -5.25 -7.61
CA MET A 25 -12.85 -6.69 -7.85
C MET A 25 -14.16 -7.32 -7.33
N GLY A 26 -15.07 -6.54 -6.73
CA GLY A 26 -16.34 -7.03 -6.20
C GLY A 26 -16.18 -8.09 -5.09
N LEU A 27 -15.10 -8.04 -4.33
CA LEU A 27 -14.84 -9.01 -3.25
C LEU A 27 -15.53 -8.57 -1.96
N PRO A 28 -16.31 -9.44 -1.29
CA PRO A 28 -16.88 -9.09 0.00
C PRO A 28 -15.76 -8.94 1.04
N TYR A 29 -15.83 -7.88 1.86
CA TYR A 29 -14.85 -7.65 2.90
C TYR A 29 -15.44 -6.97 4.15
N LYS A 30 -14.72 -7.05 5.25
CA LYS A 30 -15.00 -6.36 6.52
C LYS A 30 -13.82 -5.49 6.89
N VAL A 31 -14.08 -4.26 7.29
CA VAL A 31 -13.04 -3.32 7.70
C VAL A 31 -12.82 -3.39 9.21
N HIS A 32 -11.56 -3.53 9.60
CA HIS A 32 -11.06 -3.41 10.97
C HIS A 32 -10.15 -2.20 11.04
N LEU A 33 -10.56 -1.17 11.78
CA LEU A 33 -9.76 0.05 11.92
C LEU A 33 -8.57 -0.19 12.86
N ILE A 34 -7.37 0.13 12.40
CA ILE A 34 -6.14 0.13 13.20
C ILE A 34 -5.69 1.59 13.32
N ASP A 35 -6.01 2.22 14.46
CA ASP A 35 -5.62 3.61 14.70
C ASP A 35 -4.10 3.72 14.89
N ILE A 36 -3.43 4.11 13.81
CA ILE A 36 -1.98 4.23 13.79
C ILE A 36 -1.45 5.43 14.58
N ASN A 37 -2.30 6.42 14.85
CA ASN A 37 -1.95 7.57 15.68
C ASN A 37 -1.96 7.19 17.17
N ALA A 38 -2.84 6.26 17.55
CA ALA A 38 -2.88 5.70 18.90
C ALA A 38 -1.86 4.56 19.14
N GLY A 39 -1.16 4.10 18.09
CA GLY A 39 -0.17 3.03 18.20
C GLY A 39 -0.75 1.61 18.15
N ALA A 40 -2.02 1.44 17.76
CA ALA A 40 -2.71 0.14 17.72
C ALA A 40 -2.00 -0.89 16.81
N GLN A 41 -1.21 -0.44 15.83
CA GLN A 41 -0.38 -1.27 14.96
C GLN A 41 0.75 -2.02 15.68
N PHE A 42 1.00 -1.71 16.95
CA PHE A 42 1.98 -2.40 17.78
C PHE A 42 1.35 -3.37 18.78
N GLU A 43 0.03 -3.49 18.80
CA GLU A 43 -0.65 -4.47 19.64
C GLU A 43 -0.33 -5.90 19.18
N ALA A 44 -0.17 -6.81 20.16
CA ALA A 44 0.22 -8.19 19.89
C ALA A 44 -0.77 -8.93 18.96
N ALA A 45 -2.05 -8.56 18.96
CA ALA A 45 -3.04 -9.13 18.05
C ALA A 45 -2.75 -8.75 16.59
N PHE A 46 -2.44 -7.48 16.31
CA PHE A 46 -2.14 -7.03 14.96
C PHE A 46 -0.76 -7.50 14.47
N LEU A 47 0.24 -7.54 15.36
CA LEU A 47 1.58 -8.01 15.00
C LEU A 47 1.63 -9.49 14.57
N LYS A 48 0.67 -10.31 15.01
CA LYS A 48 0.51 -11.68 14.50
C LYS A 48 0.13 -11.73 13.01
N LEU A 49 -0.53 -10.68 12.50
CA LEU A 49 -0.95 -10.56 11.11
C LEU A 49 0.10 -9.81 10.27
N SER A 50 0.65 -8.72 10.81
CA SER A 50 1.65 -7.87 10.18
C SER A 50 2.81 -7.66 11.15
N PRO A 51 3.85 -8.53 11.12
CA PRO A 51 5.00 -8.40 12.00
C PRO A 51 5.78 -7.08 11.83
N ASN A 52 5.63 -6.43 10.67
CA ASN A 52 6.20 -5.11 10.39
C ASN A 52 5.46 -3.97 11.15
N GLY A 53 4.31 -4.25 11.77
CA GLY A 53 3.50 -3.25 12.45
C GLY A 53 2.98 -2.16 11.50
N ARG A 54 2.65 -2.54 10.27
CA ARG A 54 2.14 -1.61 9.24
C ARG A 54 0.83 -2.11 8.66
N ILE A 55 -0.09 -1.17 8.45
CA ILE A 55 -1.27 -1.35 7.58
C ILE A 55 -0.87 -1.07 6.12
N PRO A 56 -1.63 -1.60 5.14
CA PRO A 56 -2.73 -2.55 5.28
C PRO A 56 -2.24 -3.97 5.55
N ALA A 57 -3.12 -4.77 6.15
CA ALA A 57 -3.02 -6.22 6.21
C ALA A 57 -4.39 -6.83 5.92
N ILE A 58 -4.42 -8.06 5.41
CA ILE A 58 -5.66 -8.80 5.21
C ILE A 58 -5.59 -10.19 5.84
N PHE A 59 -6.76 -10.71 6.20
CA PHE A 59 -6.98 -12.13 6.46
C PHE A 59 -8.06 -12.64 5.49
N ASP A 60 -7.71 -13.62 4.67
CA ASP A 60 -8.62 -14.28 3.76
C ASP A 60 -9.00 -15.67 4.31
N PRO A 61 -10.26 -15.90 4.71
CA PRO A 61 -10.72 -17.18 5.21
C PRO A 61 -10.87 -18.27 4.11
N ASP A 62 -10.73 -17.91 2.84
CA ASP A 62 -10.88 -18.78 1.67
C ASP A 62 -9.72 -18.55 0.68
N GLY A 63 -8.49 -18.62 1.19
CA GLY A 63 -7.26 -18.43 0.43
C GLY A 63 -6.92 -19.61 -0.51
N PRO A 64 -5.70 -19.61 -1.06
CA PRO A 64 -5.22 -20.70 -1.90
C PRO A 64 -5.35 -22.06 -1.20
N ASP A 65 -5.60 -23.11 -1.98
CA ASP A 65 -5.79 -24.47 -1.48
C ASP A 65 -6.93 -24.62 -0.45
N ARG A 66 -7.88 -23.66 -0.44
CA ARG A 66 -9.00 -23.55 0.52
C ARG A 66 -8.53 -23.41 1.97
N ALA A 67 -7.32 -22.87 2.17
CA ALA A 67 -6.74 -22.59 3.47
C ALA A 67 -6.85 -21.10 3.81
N THR A 68 -6.90 -20.79 5.10
CA THR A 68 -6.87 -19.40 5.56
C THR A 68 -5.49 -18.78 5.30
N MET A 69 -5.44 -17.51 4.89
CA MET A 69 -4.19 -16.83 4.60
C MET A 69 -4.17 -15.41 5.19
N SER A 70 -3.07 -15.03 5.82
CA SER A 70 -2.82 -13.64 6.25
C SER A 70 -1.73 -13.03 5.38
N LEU A 71 -1.91 -11.77 4.97
CA LEU A 71 -0.93 -11.04 4.18
C LEU A 71 -0.78 -9.61 4.69
N PHE A 72 0.45 -9.11 4.67
CA PHE A 72 0.79 -7.71 4.80
C PHE A 72 1.60 -7.28 3.57
N GLU A 73 1.98 -5.99 3.49
CA GLU A 73 2.53 -5.33 2.29
C GLU A 73 1.51 -5.12 1.17
N SER A 74 1.16 -3.85 0.92
CA SER A 74 0.10 -3.50 -0.06
C SER A 74 0.37 -4.04 -1.46
N GLY A 75 1.64 -4.11 -1.91
CA GLY A 75 1.99 -4.68 -3.21
C GLY A 75 1.69 -6.18 -3.30
N ALA A 76 2.09 -6.94 -2.27
CA ALA A 76 1.82 -8.39 -2.21
C ALA A 76 0.32 -8.68 -2.14
N ILE A 77 -0.43 -7.88 -1.36
CA ILE A 77 -1.90 -7.99 -1.28
C ILE A 77 -2.54 -7.72 -2.64
N LEU A 78 -2.14 -6.67 -3.36
CA LEU A 78 -2.68 -6.39 -4.70
C LEU A 78 -2.44 -7.55 -5.67
N GLN A 79 -1.21 -8.07 -5.73
CA GLN A 79 -0.91 -9.21 -6.60
C GLN A 79 -1.68 -10.47 -6.17
N TYR A 80 -1.88 -10.67 -4.87
CA TYR A 80 -2.70 -11.76 -4.34
C TYR A 80 -4.16 -11.65 -4.82
N LEU A 81 -4.81 -10.51 -4.62
CA LEU A 81 -6.21 -10.29 -5.00
C LEU A 81 -6.38 -10.40 -6.52
N ALA A 82 -5.42 -9.89 -7.29
CA ALA A 82 -5.41 -9.98 -8.74
C ALA A 82 -5.32 -11.44 -9.23
N ARG A 83 -4.48 -12.28 -8.61
CA ARG A 83 -4.42 -13.72 -8.90
C ARG A 83 -5.66 -14.48 -8.44
N LYS A 84 -6.24 -14.12 -7.28
CA LYS A 84 -7.46 -14.74 -6.75
C LYS A 84 -8.65 -14.52 -7.69
N THR A 85 -8.74 -13.35 -8.31
CA THR A 85 -9.88 -12.96 -9.14
C THR A 85 -9.64 -13.13 -10.64
N GLY A 86 -8.37 -13.18 -11.07
CA GLY A 86 -8.00 -13.12 -12.48
C GLY A 86 -8.11 -11.71 -13.09
N LEU A 87 -8.36 -10.68 -12.27
CA LEU A 87 -8.54 -9.30 -12.71
C LEU A 87 -7.26 -8.48 -12.51
N PHE A 88 -7.07 -7.45 -13.34
CA PHE A 88 -6.06 -6.40 -13.18
C PHE A 88 -4.58 -6.86 -13.13
N TYR A 89 -4.25 -8.06 -13.63
CA TYR A 89 -2.87 -8.59 -13.64
C TYR A 89 -2.34 -8.98 -15.02
N GLY A 90 -3.14 -8.81 -16.08
CA GLY A 90 -2.79 -9.24 -17.43
C GLY A 90 -2.99 -10.73 -17.68
N GLU A 91 -3.20 -11.08 -18.95
CA GLU A 91 -3.51 -12.45 -19.40
C GLU A 91 -2.25 -13.24 -19.79
N THR A 92 -1.19 -12.53 -20.18
CA THR A 92 0.09 -13.12 -20.58
C THR A 92 1.21 -12.80 -19.59
N GLU A 93 2.25 -13.61 -19.59
CA GLU A 93 3.42 -13.38 -18.73
C GLU A 93 4.12 -12.05 -19.03
N ARG A 94 4.17 -11.65 -20.31
CA ARG A 94 4.69 -10.34 -20.71
C ARG A 94 3.92 -9.19 -20.07
N GLN A 95 2.59 -9.28 -20.03
CA GLN A 95 1.74 -8.26 -19.40
C GLN A 95 1.91 -8.27 -17.87
N ARG A 96 1.98 -9.44 -17.24
CA ARG A 96 2.22 -9.58 -15.80
C ARG A 96 3.54 -8.94 -15.38
N ILE A 97 4.61 -9.21 -16.11
CA ILE A 97 5.92 -8.59 -15.87
C ILE A 97 5.84 -7.07 -16.00
N ALA A 98 5.11 -6.55 -16.99
CA ALA A 98 4.92 -5.10 -17.13
C ALA A 98 4.15 -4.50 -15.95
N VAL A 99 3.09 -5.15 -15.48
CA VAL A 99 2.34 -4.74 -14.27
C VAL A 99 3.25 -4.76 -13.03
N ASP A 100 4.01 -5.84 -12.85
CA ASP A 100 4.92 -6.00 -11.72
C ASP A 100 6.04 -4.96 -11.72
N GLN A 101 6.58 -4.62 -12.89
CA GLN A 101 7.58 -3.57 -13.03
C GLN A 101 7.07 -2.24 -12.45
N TRP A 102 5.87 -1.82 -12.86
CA TRP A 102 5.28 -0.56 -12.40
C TRP A 102 4.79 -0.62 -10.95
N LEU A 103 4.28 -1.76 -10.51
CA LEU A 103 3.93 -1.98 -9.11
C LEU A 103 5.17 -1.88 -8.21
N MET A 104 6.28 -2.53 -8.58
CA MET A 104 7.53 -2.47 -7.81
C MET A 104 8.16 -1.06 -7.87
N TRP A 105 8.05 -0.36 -9.00
CA TRP A 105 8.43 1.05 -9.08
C TRP A 105 7.60 1.92 -8.12
N GLN A 106 6.30 1.67 -8.00
CA GLN A 106 5.44 2.36 -7.03
C GLN A 106 5.87 2.03 -5.59
N MET A 107 6.09 0.75 -5.27
CA MET A 107 6.40 0.27 -3.93
C MET A 107 7.81 0.66 -3.45
N GLY A 108 8.81 0.69 -4.34
CA GLY A 108 10.19 1.05 -4.01
C GLY A 108 10.53 2.52 -4.26
N GLY A 109 9.80 3.21 -5.14
CA GLY A 109 10.04 4.60 -5.54
C GLY A 109 8.99 5.56 -4.98
N VAL A 110 7.81 5.58 -5.60
CA VAL A 110 6.77 6.58 -5.32
C VAL A 110 6.35 6.60 -3.87
N GLY A 111 5.97 5.44 -3.32
CA GLY A 111 5.45 5.35 -1.94
C GLY A 111 6.46 5.87 -0.91
N PRO A 112 7.67 5.29 -0.86
CA PRO A 112 8.70 5.73 0.09
C PRO A 112 9.11 7.20 -0.09
N MET A 113 9.37 7.65 -1.32
CA MET A 113 9.86 9.01 -1.57
C MET A 113 8.81 10.08 -1.27
N ALA A 114 7.56 9.86 -1.67
CA ALA A 114 6.45 10.76 -1.34
C ALA A 114 6.18 10.78 0.18
N GLY A 115 6.32 9.64 0.85
CA GLY A 115 6.23 9.57 2.32
C GLY A 115 7.27 10.45 3.01
N GLN A 116 8.53 10.41 2.56
CA GLN A 116 9.58 11.28 3.08
C GLN A 116 9.33 12.76 2.73
N ALA A 117 8.86 13.05 1.52
CA ALA A 117 8.47 14.42 1.15
C ALA A 117 7.38 14.96 2.08
N HIS A 118 6.30 14.20 2.33
CA HIS A 118 5.26 14.60 3.28
C HIS A 118 5.82 14.81 4.70
N HIS A 119 6.73 13.94 5.16
CA HIS A 119 7.37 14.09 6.45
C HIS A 119 8.12 15.42 6.58
N PHE A 120 9.10 15.67 5.72
CA PHE A 120 9.95 16.85 5.86
C PHE A 120 9.28 18.16 5.44
N LEU A 121 8.30 18.13 4.55
CA LEU A 121 7.61 19.33 4.06
C LEU A 121 6.40 19.73 4.91
N ARG A 122 5.75 18.78 5.59
CA ARG A 122 4.48 19.03 6.30
C ARG A 122 4.55 18.68 7.77
N TYR A 123 4.98 17.47 8.13
CA TYR A 123 4.93 17.01 9.51
C TYR A 123 6.07 17.59 10.36
N ALA A 124 7.32 17.48 9.92
CA ALA A 124 8.48 17.94 10.67
C ALA A 124 8.43 19.46 10.98
N PRO A 125 8.01 20.35 10.07
CA PRO A 125 7.83 21.77 10.39
C PRO A 125 6.67 22.06 11.36
N ALA A 126 5.71 21.15 11.50
CA ALA A 126 4.56 21.28 12.40
C ALA A 126 4.79 20.62 13.78
N MET A 127 5.95 19.99 14.00
CA MET A 127 6.35 19.46 15.30
C MET A 127 6.75 20.59 16.27
N ASP A 128 6.84 20.25 17.56
CA ASP A 128 7.33 21.15 18.60
C ASP A 128 8.57 20.53 19.29
N PRO A 129 9.77 21.14 19.16
CA PRO A 129 10.06 22.32 18.33
C PRO A 129 10.04 21.99 16.82
N PRO A 130 9.75 22.98 15.95
CA PRO A 130 9.75 22.78 14.50
C PRO A 130 11.09 22.25 13.97
N GLN A 131 11.03 21.19 13.18
CA GLN A 131 12.20 20.58 12.54
C GLN A 131 12.25 20.99 11.06
N ILE A 132 13.04 22.03 10.75
CA ILE A 132 13.18 22.55 9.39
C ILE A 132 14.56 22.17 8.85
N LEU A 133 14.57 21.26 7.86
CA LEU A 133 15.79 20.71 7.27
C LEU A 133 15.81 20.97 5.76
N PRO A 134 16.31 22.12 5.29
CA PRO A 134 16.24 22.52 3.88
C PRO A 134 16.83 21.49 2.92
N TYR A 135 17.93 20.83 3.29
CA TYR A 135 18.53 19.78 2.47
C TYR A 135 17.58 18.60 2.26
N ALA A 136 16.98 18.07 3.34
CA ALA A 136 16.05 16.95 3.27
C ALA A 136 14.79 17.33 2.47
N GLN A 137 14.23 18.52 2.75
CA GLN A 137 13.08 19.05 2.02
C GLN A 137 13.35 19.13 0.52
N ASN A 138 14.48 19.71 0.12
CA ASN A 138 14.85 19.86 -1.28
C ASN A 138 15.11 18.50 -1.95
N ARG A 139 15.81 17.59 -1.25
CA ARG A 139 16.10 16.23 -1.75
C ARG A 139 14.82 15.46 -2.07
N TYR A 140 13.89 15.36 -1.12
CA TYR A 140 12.67 14.57 -1.31
C TYR A 140 11.65 15.26 -2.21
N ARG A 141 11.62 16.60 -2.25
CA ARG A 141 10.84 17.36 -3.24
C ARG A 141 11.33 17.08 -4.66
N ALA A 142 12.66 17.15 -4.89
CA ALA A 142 13.25 16.92 -6.20
C ALA A 142 13.03 15.48 -6.68
N GLU A 143 13.25 14.49 -5.80
CA GLU A 143 13.06 13.08 -6.17
C GLU A 143 11.58 12.76 -6.43
N THR A 144 10.67 13.26 -5.60
CA THR A 144 9.22 13.10 -5.86
C THR A 144 8.86 13.74 -7.20
N LYS A 145 9.32 14.97 -7.48
CA LYS A 145 9.10 15.61 -8.80
C LYS A 145 9.62 14.74 -9.95
N ARG A 146 10.83 14.17 -9.83
CA ARG A 146 11.41 13.27 -10.84
C ARG A 146 10.53 12.05 -11.10
N LEU A 147 9.98 11.42 -10.06
CA LEU A 147 9.07 10.28 -10.17
C LEU A 147 7.75 10.65 -10.85
N TYR A 148 7.16 11.80 -10.53
CA TYR A 148 5.97 12.29 -11.23
C TYR A 148 6.26 12.64 -12.69
N THR A 149 7.42 13.22 -13.01
CA THR A 149 7.83 13.46 -14.40
C THR A 149 8.02 12.17 -15.19
N LEU A 150 8.52 11.10 -14.56
CA LEU A 150 8.59 9.79 -15.21
C LEU A 150 7.20 9.22 -15.48
N LEU A 151 6.29 9.31 -14.51
CA LEU A 151 4.90 8.86 -14.66
C LEU A 151 4.17 9.63 -15.77
N ASP A 152 4.30 10.96 -15.79
CA ASP A 152 3.70 11.83 -16.80
C ASP A 152 4.14 11.45 -18.21
N LYS A 153 5.45 11.25 -18.42
CA LYS A 153 5.98 10.78 -19.70
C LYS A 153 5.42 9.42 -20.11
N GLN A 154 5.36 8.47 -19.18
CA GLN A 154 4.83 7.13 -19.46
C GLN A 154 3.35 7.14 -19.83
N LEU A 155 2.57 8.07 -19.28
CA LEU A 155 1.12 8.19 -19.54
C LEU A 155 0.79 9.05 -20.76
N ALA A 156 1.78 9.77 -21.32
CA ALA A 156 1.61 10.58 -22.53
C ALA A 156 1.86 9.79 -23.83
N GLU A 157 2.40 8.58 -23.72
CA GLU A 157 2.53 7.59 -24.81
C GLU A 157 1.24 6.78 -24.97
#